data_AF-A0A8J4C7K6-F1
#
_entry.id   AF-A0A8J4C7K6-F1
#
_cell.length_a   1.000
_cell.length_b   1.000
_cell.length_c   1.000
_cell.angle_alpha   90.00
_cell.angle_beta   90.00
_cell.angle_gamma   90.00
#
_symmetry.space_group_name_H-M   'P 1'
#
loop_
_entity.id
_entity.type
_entity.pdbx_description
1 polymer ?
#
loop_
_entity_poly.entity_id
_entity_poly.type
_entity_poly.pdbx_seq_one_letter_code
_entity_poly.pdbx_strand_id
1 'polypeptide(L)'
;DLVADLRDIIDNSEALALDVTWNPTAGMYQARVWHETDAVSRGDARNVRLQQPPDWLMELPDRVFRDQLDLMDREGHMCEVIGELSHLPYFLHSVGNEPDESTPPDTAIGWLNQLASASCSGAADIAPVPDLCLLTAAKFTPHELAINSQDFSAWLADARAVLRHALGCPPFVLNFRFVGESDAPLALSSGRQVVAIEMSTLSSHRAERDGLHVKFTRIHDELLQMTMCKYGGRPAWAYASNRLLRGAPCALRDLYSASFEQFLELRATYDPAELFLPPLFQDVIYRRGPVYYPGCAVRLDCFCTTDDHCGPDHECVPGNEFPQYRVCAPVTDKSKFEL
;
A
#
# COMPACT_ATOMS: atom_id res chain seq x y z
N ASP A 1 10.66 -9.70 17.94
CA ASP A 1 9.44 -8.92 18.26
C ASP A 1 9.54 -7.70 17.37
N LEU A 2 8.69 -7.54 16.35
CA LEU A 2 8.92 -6.55 15.29
C LEU A 2 9.30 -5.16 15.83
N VAL A 3 8.65 -4.68 16.89
CA VAL A 3 8.97 -3.34 17.43
C VAL A 3 10.34 -3.32 18.12
N ALA A 4 10.66 -4.37 18.88
CA ALA A 4 11.97 -4.49 19.51
C ALA A 4 13.08 -4.65 18.46
N ASP A 5 12.86 -5.47 17.43
CA ASP A 5 13.82 -5.72 16.37
C ASP A 5 14.05 -4.45 15.52
N LEU A 6 12.98 -3.71 15.21
CA LEU A 6 13.09 -2.43 14.49
C LEU A 6 13.79 -1.36 15.32
N ARG A 7 13.55 -1.31 16.63
CA ARG A 7 14.29 -0.41 17.53
C ARG A 7 15.76 -0.75 17.56
N ASP A 8 16.11 -2.03 17.67
CA ASP A 8 17.49 -2.49 17.64
C ASP A 8 18.18 -2.11 16.31
N ILE A 9 17.49 -2.25 15.18
CA ILE A 9 17.98 -1.79 13.88
C ILE A 9 18.18 -0.27 13.90
N ILE A 10 17.19 0.52 14.32
CA ILE A 10 17.29 2.00 14.32
C ILE A 10 18.40 2.49 15.26
N ASP A 11 18.49 1.93 16.46
CA ASP A 11 19.40 2.38 17.50
C ASP A 11 20.86 1.99 17.19
N ASN A 12 21.08 0.89 16.46
CA ASN A 12 22.41 0.38 16.13
C ASN A 12 22.84 0.60 14.67
N SER A 13 21.96 1.13 13.82
CA SER A 13 22.32 1.48 12.44
C SER A 13 22.54 2.99 12.34
N GLU A 14 23.67 3.41 11.73
CA GLU A 14 23.87 4.79 11.26
C GLU A 14 22.98 5.06 10.02
N ALA A 15 21.72 4.65 10.07
CA ALA A 15 20.81 4.69 8.95
C ALA A 15 20.18 6.07 8.82
N LEU A 16 20.16 6.58 7.58
CA LEU A 16 19.42 7.77 7.23
C LEU A 16 17.92 7.47 7.08
N ALA A 17 17.59 6.28 6.57
CA ALA A 17 16.21 5.82 6.41
C ALA A 17 16.11 4.31 6.58
N LEU A 18 14.94 3.86 6.99
CA LEU A 18 14.60 2.46 7.18
C LEU A 18 13.26 2.18 6.49
N ASP A 19 13.28 1.26 5.54
CA ASP A 19 12.07 0.72 4.92
C ASP A 19 11.81 -0.67 5.51
N VAL A 20 10.58 -0.93 5.94
CA VAL A 20 10.20 -2.23 6.49
C VAL A 20 9.01 -2.78 5.72
N THR A 21 9.19 -3.88 5.01
CA THR A 21 8.09 -4.63 4.39
C THR A 21 7.66 -5.72 5.36
N TRP A 22 6.48 -5.59 5.94
CA TRP A 22 5.89 -6.58 6.84
C TRP A 22 4.79 -7.36 6.13
N ASN A 23 4.91 -8.69 6.19
CA ASN A 23 3.84 -9.61 5.84
C ASN A 23 3.22 -10.21 7.11
N PRO A 24 2.06 -9.71 7.55
CA PRO A 24 1.49 -10.08 8.84
C PRO A 24 1.15 -11.56 8.95
N THR A 25 0.56 -12.14 7.91
CA THR A 25 0.03 -13.51 7.98
C THR A 25 1.11 -14.55 7.72
N ALA A 26 2.14 -14.22 6.93
CA ALA A 26 3.33 -15.07 6.83
C ALA A 26 4.21 -14.98 8.09
N GLY A 27 3.98 -14.01 8.98
CA GLY A 27 4.82 -13.77 10.15
C GLY A 27 6.24 -13.32 9.79
N MET A 28 6.43 -12.77 8.59
CA MET A 28 7.72 -12.37 8.04
C MET A 28 7.81 -10.85 7.92
N TYR A 29 9.01 -10.32 8.05
CA TYR A 29 9.31 -8.96 7.61
C TYR A 29 10.68 -8.90 6.95
N GLN A 30 10.84 -7.94 6.06
CA GLN A 30 12.12 -7.55 5.47
C GLN A 30 12.37 -6.11 5.87
N ALA A 31 13.61 -5.80 6.27
CA ALA A 31 14.04 -4.45 6.56
C ALA A 31 15.14 -4.08 5.57
N ARG A 32 15.00 -2.92 4.93
CA ARG A 32 16.04 -2.31 4.11
C ARG A 32 16.52 -1.04 4.79
N VAL A 33 17.81 -1.02 5.08
CA VAL A 33 18.47 0.11 5.73
C VAL A 33 19.17 0.94 4.66
N TRP A 34 18.96 2.25 4.68
CA TRP A 34 19.61 3.19 3.78
C TRP A 34 20.63 4.01 4.56
N HIS A 35 21.87 3.98 4.11
CA HIS A 35 22.97 4.77 4.67
C HIS A 35 23.28 5.97 3.79
N GLU A 36 23.90 6.98 4.38
CA GLU A 36 24.51 8.06 3.61
C GLU A 36 25.62 7.47 2.71
N THR A 37 25.73 7.99 1.49
CA THR A 37 26.77 7.59 0.55
C THR A 37 27.37 8.83 -0.11
N ASP A 38 28.65 8.75 -0.48
CA ASP A 38 29.31 9.83 -1.21
C ASP A 38 28.60 10.05 -2.57
N ALA A 39 28.37 11.31 -2.93
CA ALA A 39 27.80 11.67 -4.22
C ALA A 39 28.66 11.23 -5.41
N VAL A 40 29.95 10.97 -5.22
CA VAL A 40 30.85 10.42 -6.25
C VAL A 40 30.77 8.91 -6.39
N SER A 41 30.04 8.22 -5.50
CA SER A 41 29.88 6.77 -5.55
C SER A 41 29.26 6.35 -6.88
N ARG A 42 29.92 5.39 -7.55
CA ARG A 42 29.38 4.82 -8.79
C ARG A 42 28.23 3.88 -8.44
N GLY A 43 27.15 3.99 -9.19
CA GLY A 43 26.00 3.11 -9.04
C GLY A 43 26.33 1.67 -9.45
N ASP A 44 25.85 0.68 -8.70
CA ASP A 44 26.02 -0.74 -9.03
C ASP A 44 24.87 -1.34 -9.89
N ALA A 45 24.13 -0.46 -10.60
CA ALA A 45 22.97 -0.74 -11.46
C ALA A 45 22.48 -2.19 -11.53
N ARG A 46 21.64 -2.54 -10.56
CA ARG A 46 21.08 -3.88 -10.44
C ARG A 46 19.65 -3.91 -10.95
N ASN A 47 19.27 -4.99 -11.60
CA ASN A 47 17.92 -5.25 -12.05
C ASN A 47 17.26 -6.29 -11.17
N VAL A 48 16.02 -6.00 -10.82
CA VAL A 48 15.12 -6.92 -10.14
C VAL A 48 14.46 -7.78 -11.22
N ARG A 49 14.78 -9.07 -11.27
CA ARG A 49 14.07 -10.02 -12.16
C ARG A 49 12.74 -10.48 -11.56
N LEU A 50 11.65 -9.87 -12.00
CA LEU A 50 10.30 -10.27 -11.62
C LEU A 50 9.81 -11.48 -12.45
N GLN A 51 10.59 -12.57 -12.45
CA GLN A 51 10.23 -13.81 -13.14
C GLN A 51 9.80 -14.86 -12.12
N GLN A 52 8.50 -15.12 -12.08
CA GLN A 52 7.91 -16.23 -11.34
C GLN A 52 7.74 -17.46 -12.26
N PRO A 53 7.58 -18.67 -11.73
CA PRO A 53 7.28 -19.86 -12.53
C PRO A 53 6.10 -19.62 -13.48
N PRO A 54 6.17 -20.11 -14.74
CA PRO A 54 5.12 -19.88 -15.74
C PRO A 54 3.71 -20.31 -15.33
N ASP A 55 3.60 -21.44 -14.66
CA ASP A 55 2.39 -22.00 -14.07
C ASP A 55 1.79 -21.08 -12.99
N TRP A 56 2.64 -20.53 -12.12
CA TRP A 56 2.22 -19.59 -11.08
C TRP A 56 1.58 -18.33 -11.66
N LEU A 57 2.16 -17.74 -12.71
CA LEU A 57 1.65 -16.50 -13.33
C LEU A 57 0.30 -16.70 -14.04
N MET A 58 0.07 -17.87 -14.63
CA MET A 58 -1.19 -18.19 -15.31
C MET A 58 -2.35 -18.32 -14.31
N GLU A 59 -2.09 -18.80 -13.10
CA GLU A 59 -3.11 -18.99 -12.06
C GLU A 59 -3.32 -17.76 -11.18
N LEU A 60 -2.35 -16.84 -11.15
CA LEU A 60 -2.39 -15.65 -10.31
C LEU A 60 -3.70 -14.84 -10.46
N PRO A 61 -4.22 -14.55 -11.67
CA PRO A 61 -5.44 -13.77 -11.82
C PRO A 61 -6.66 -14.37 -11.14
N ASP A 62 -6.72 -15.71 -11.05
CA ASP A 62 -7.81 -16.42 -10.39
C ASP A 62 -7.57 -16.53 -8.87
N ARG A 63 -6.31 -16.60 -8.41
CA ARG A 63 -5.93 -16.64 -6.99
C ARG A 63 -6.08 -15.29 -6.26
N VAL A 64 -5.89 -14.17 -6.95
CA VAL A 64 -5.99 -12.79 -6.40
C VAL A 64 -7.35 -12.13 -6.63
N PHE A 65 -8.36 -12.93 -6.96
CA PHE A 65 -9.70 -12.50 -7.37
C PHE A 65 -10.78 -13.06 -6.42
N ARG A 66 -11.78 -12.22 -6.11
CA ARG A 66 -12.88 -12.42 -5.14
C ARG A 66 -12.47 -12.41 -3.67
N ASP A 67 -13.23 -11.68 -2.86
CA ASP A 67 -13.13 -11.67 -1.39
C ASP A 67 -13.79 -12.91 -0.74
N GLN A 68 -13.92 -14.01 -1.48
CA GLN A 68 -14.53 -15.21 -0.94
C GLN A 68 -13.54 -15.92 -0.03
N LEU A 69 -14.09 -16.55 1.01
CA LEU A 69 -13.49 -17.66 1.75
C LEU A 69 -13.24 -18.84 0.80
N ASP A 70 -12.36 -18.62 -0.17
CA ASP A 70 -11.96 -19.58 -1.17
C ASP A 70 -11.32 -20.77 -0.44
N LEU A 71 -11.56 -21.98 -0.94
CA LEU A 71 -10.88 -23.17 -0.48
C LEU A 71 -9.35 -22.97 -0.54
N MET A 72 -8.88 -22.25 -1.56
CA MET A 72 -7.46 -21.93 -1.72
C MET A 72 -6.89 -21.10 -0.56
N ASP A 73 -7.69 -20.21 0.06
CA ASP A 73 -7.25 -19.44 1.22
C ASP A 73 -7.15 -20.27 2.48
N ARG A 74 -8.06 -21.24 2.64
CA ARG A 74 -8.05 -22.19 3.76
C ARG A 74 -6.89 -23.17 3.67
N GLU A 75 -6.53 -23.56 2.45
CA GLU A 75 -5.40 -24.43 2.16
C GLU A 75 -4.05 -23.70 2.21
N GLY A 76 -4.05 -22.35 2.33
CA GLY A 76 -2.85 -21.55 2.50
C GLY A 76 -2.11 -21.22 1.19
N HIS A 77 -2.70 -21.47 0.02
CA HIS A 77 -2.07 -21.17 -1.28
C HIS A 77 -1.72 -19.68 -1.43
N MET A 78 -2.53 -18.78 -0.85
CA MET A 78 -2.19 -17.35 -0.85
C MET A 78 -0.96 -17.03 0.01
N CYS A 79 -0.74 -17.78 1.08
CA CYS A 79 0.45 -17.65 1.91
C CYS A 79 1.70 -18.10 1.15
N GLU A 80 1.59 -19.16 0.35
CA GLU A 80 2.63 -19.60 -0.58
C GLU A 80 2.90 -18.53 -1.65
N VAL A 81 1.86 -18.04 -2.33
CA VAL A 81 1.96 -16.94 -3.32
C VAL A 81 2.68 -15.73 -2.73
N ILE A 82 2.32 -15.34 -1.52
CA ILE A 82 2.93 -14.23 -0.80
C ILE A 82 4.37 -14.54 -0.38
N GLY A 83 4.65 -15.76 0.09
CA GLY A 83 6.00 -16.21 0.41
C GLY A 83 6.90 -16.11 -0.81
N GLU A 84 6.48 -16.71 -1.92
CA GLU A 84 7.18 -16.66 -3.21
C GLU A 84 7.36 -15.22 -3.73
N LEU A 85 6.35 -14.35 -3.57
CA LEU A 85 6.48 -12.92 -3.91
C LEU A 85 7.44 -12.18 -2.98
N SER A 86 7.43 -12.50 -1.69
CA SER A 86 8.36 -11.94 -0.70
C SER A 86 9.79 -12.43 -0.94
N HIS A 87 9.95 -13.55 -1.64
CA HIS A 87 11.23 -14.10 -2.08
C HIS A 87 11.73 -13.54 -3.44
N LEU A 88 11.03 -12.61 -4.10
CA LEU A 88 11.48 -12.03 -5.38
C LEU A 88 12.41 -10.81 -5.24
N PRO A 89 13.44 -10.70 -6.10
CA PRO A 89 14.36 -11.72 -6.61
C PRO A 89 15.81 -11.37 -6.22
N TYR A 90 16.73 -12.30 -6.51
CA TYR A 90 18.16 -11.98 -6.59
C TYR A 90 18.36 -10.81 -7.56
N PHE A 91 19.04 -9.77 -7.08
CA PHE A 91 19.49 -8.70 -7.94
C PHE A 91 20.47 -9.27 -8.97
N LEU A 92 20.24 -8.99 -10.26
CA LEU A 92 21.19 -9.29 -11.33
C LEU A 92 21.73 -7.98 -11.88
N HIS A 93 23.03 -7.89 -12.15
CA HIS A 93 23.57 -6.70 -12.80
C HIS A 93 22.90 -6.47 -14.15
N SER A 94 22.62 -5.20 -14.44
CA SER A 94 22.10 -4.80 -15.74
C SER A 94 23.10 -5.12 -16.85
N VAL A 95 22.60 -5.59 -18.00
CA VAL A 95 23.44 -5.96 -19.15
C VAL A 95 24.25 -4.75 -19.60
N GLY A 96 25.58 -4.86 -19.58
CA GLY A 96 26.50 -3.79 -19.98
C GLY A 96 27.06 -2.94 -18.83
N ASN A 97 26.68 -3.22 -17.59
CA ASN A 97 27.31 -2.66 -16.40
C ASN A 97 28.14 -3.74 -15.71
N GLU A 98 29.42 -3.48 -15.49
CA GLU A 98 30.28 -4.37 -14.72
C GLU A 98 29.95 -4.24 -13.23
N PRO A 99 29.85 -5.36 -12.48
CA PRO A 99 29.71 -5.34 -11.04
C PRO A 99 30.83 -4.53 -10.40
N ASP A 100 30.53 -3.68 -9.42
CA ASP A 100 31.58 -3.18 -8.56
C ASP A 100 31.98 -4.27 -7.56
N GLU A 101 33.08 -4.98 -7.83
CA GLU A 101 33.62 -6.05 -6.98
C GLU A 101 33.97 -5.58 -5.55
N SER A 102 34.07 -4.27 -5.32
CA SER A 102 34.30 -3.71 -3.98
C SER A 102 33.01 -3.56 -3.15
N THR A 103 31.85 -3.71 -3.78
CA THR A 103 30.54 -3.62 -3.13
C THR A 103 30.06 -5.01 -2.70
N PRO A 104 29.69 -5.22 -1.42
CA PRO A 104 29.11 -6.49 -0.98
C PRO A 104 27.89 -6.89 -1.83
N PRO A 105 27.65 -8.19 -2.02
CA PRO A 105 26.54 -8.68 -2.85
C PRO A 105 25.15 -8.30 -2.33
N ASP A 106 25.02 -7.84 -1.09
CA ASP A 106 23.76 -7.40 -0.49
C ASP A 106 23.63 -5.87 -0.39
N THR A 107 24.65 -5.12 -0.83
CA THR A 107 24.67 -3.66 -0.79
C THR A 107 24.48 -3.09 -2.18
N ALA A 108 23.55 -2.16 -2.34
CA ALA A 108 23.39 -1.38 -3.55
C ALA A 108 23.79 0.07 -3.27
N ILE A 109 24.84 0.54 -3.91
CA ILE A 109 25.35 1.92 -3.77
C ILE A 109 25.06 2.65 -5.08
N GLY A 110 24.56 3.89 -5.02
CA GLY A 110 24.30 4.72 -6.19
C GLY A 110 23.05 5.59 -6.11
N TRP A 111 22.80 6.33 -7.19
CA TRP A 111 21.57 7.12 -7.34
C TRP A 111 20.36 6.23 -7.62
N LEU A 112 19.19 6.54 -7.04
CA LEU A 112 17.99 5.69 -7.15
C LEU A 112 17.61 5.36 -8.60
N ASN A 113 17.75 6.33 -9.52
CA ASN A 113 17.48 6.17 -10.95
C ASN A 113 18.52 5.31 -11.70
N GLN A 114 19.65 5.01 -11.06
CA GLN A 114 20.72 4.15 -11.57
C GLN A 114 20.79 2.82 -10.82
N LEU A 115 20.15 2.68 -9.66
CA LEU A 115 20.28 1.53 -8.77
C LEU A 115 19.40 0.34 -9.16
N ALA A 116 18.17 0.61 -9.60
CA ALA A 116 17.16 -0.41 -9.77
C ALA A 116 16.25 -0.12 -10.98
N SER A 117 16.17 -1.08 -11.90
CA SER A 117 15.05 -1.15 -12.84
C SER A 117 14.40 -2.54 -12.78
N ALA A 118 13.09 -2.59 -12.96
CA ALA A 118 12.37 -3.82 -13.13
C ALA A 118 12.05 -3.98 -14.62
N SER A 119 12.34 -5.16 -15.19
CA SER A 119 11.99 -5.46 -16.58
C SER A 119 11.43 -6.86 -16.71
N CYS A 120 10.45 -7.01 -17.60
CA CYS A 120 9.95 -8.30 -18.06
C CYS A 120 10.93 -8.89 -19.11
N SER A 121 12.20 -9.07 -18.77
CA SER A 121 13.15 -9.72 -19.70
C SER A 121 13.00 -11.23 -19.58
N GLY A 122 12.78 -11.94 -20.70
CA GLY A 122 13.03 -13.39 -20.77
C GLY A 122 14.47 -13.70 -20.34
N ALA A 123 14.75 -14.95 -19.96
CA ALA A 123 16.14 -15.40 -19.96
C ALA A 123 16.77 -15.04 -21.32
N ALA A 124 18.05 -14.67 -21.34
CA ALA A 124 18.71 -13.99 -22.47
C ALA A 124 18.57 -14.70 -23.84
N ASP A 125 18.08 -15.95 -23.86
CA ASP A 125 17.87 -16.79 -25.05
C ASP A 125 16.40 -17.15 -25.34
N ILE A 126 15.42 -16.56 -24.63
CA ILE A 126 13.99 -16.82 -24.86
C ILE A 126 13.31 -15.49 -25.22
N ALA A 127 12.72 -15.44 -26.41
CA ALA A 127 11.93 -14.30 -26.85
C ALA A 127 10.91 -13.89 -25.77
N PRO A 128 10.71 -12.59 -25.50
CA PRO A 128 9.78 -12.14 -24.48
C PRO A 128 8.39 -12.70 -24.78
N VAL A 129 7.90 -13.57 -23.91
CA VAL A 129 6.50 -14.05 -23.95
C VAL A 129 5.71 -13.06 -23.09
N PRO A 130 4.84 -12.22 -23.67
CA PRO A 130 4.14 -11.15 -22.93
C PRO A 130 3.26 -11.67 -21.79
N ASP A 131 2.80 -12.92 -21.89
CA ASP A 131 1.89 -13.55 -20.93
C ASP A 131 2.60 -14.13 -19.69
N LEU A 132 3.94 -14.04 -19.62
CA LEU A 132 4.77 -14.58 -18.54
C LEU A 132 5.43 -13.50 -17.68
N CYS A 133 4.82 -12.31 -17.56
CA CYS A 133 5.31 -11.27 -16.66
C CYS A 133 4.35 -10.99 -15.50
N LEU A 134 4.90 -10.81 -14.29
CA LEU A 134 4.13 -10.40 -13.12
C LEU A 134 3.35 -9.10 -13.36
N LEU A 135 3.93 -8.13 -14.06
CA LEU A 135 3.30 -6.84 -14.33
C LEU A 135 2.13 -6.93 -15.32
N THR A 136 2.07 -7.99 -16.14
CA THR A 136 0.93 -8.24 -17.05
C THR A 136 -0.16 -9.07 -16.37
N ALA A 137 0.20 -9.91 -15.40
CA ALA A 137 -0.75 -10.73 -14.63
C ALA A 137 -1.38 -9.98 -13.45
N ALA A 138 -0.66 -9.02 -12.86
CA ALA A 138 -1.03 -8.40 -11.59
C ALA A 138 -0.80 -6.88 -11.55
N LYS A 139 -1.54 -6.22 -10.66
CA LYS A 139 -1.47 -4.80 -10.36
C LYS A 139 -1.26 -4.62 -8.87
N PHE A 140 -0.17 -3.95 -8.51
CA PHE A 140 0.07 -3.45 -7.16
C PHE A 140 -0.52 -2.05 -7.05
N THR A 141 -1.39 -1.84 -6.05
CA THR A 141 -2.02 -0.55 -5.80
C THR A 141 -1.63 -0.06 -4.41
N PRO A 142 -0.70 0.91 -4.30
CA PRO A 142 -0.25 1.43 -3.01
C PRO A 142 -1.31 2.35 -2.41
N HIS A 143 -1.56 2.21 -1.11
CA HIS A 143 -2.39 3.12 -0.32
C HIS A 143 -1.57 3.58 0.88
N GLU A 144 -1.07 4.81 0.84
CA GLU A 144 -0.19 5.32 1.89
C GLU A 144 -0.87 6.35 2.78
N LEU A 145 -0.71 6.19 4.09
CA LEU A 145 -1.07 7.19 5.10
C LEU A 145 0.06 7.40 6.10
N ALA A 146 0.28 8.65 6.49
CA ALA A 146 1.30 9.02 7.47
C ALA A 146 0.69 9.39 8.83
N ILE A 147 0.97 8.58 9.84
CA ILE A 147 0.55 8.81 11.23
C ILE A 147 1.69 9.44 12.04
N ASN A 148 1.38 10.02 13.21
CA ASN A 148 2.43 10.47 14.13
C ASN A 148 3.30 9.27 14.55
N SER A 149 4.62 9.44 14.54
CA SER A 149 5.54 8.34 14.87
C SER A 149 5.35 7.78 16.28
N GLN A 150 4.90 8.62 17.23
CA GLN A 150 4.60 8.20 18.60
C GLN A 150 3.43 7.20 18.69
N ASP A 151 2.53 7.22 17.71
CA ASP A 151 1.35 6.36 17.68
C ASP A 151 1.63 4.98 17.07
N PHE A 152 2.79 4.77 16.45
CA PHE A 152 3.08 3.58 15.65
C PHE A 152 2.93 2.26 16.42
N SER A 153 3.36 2.22 17.68
CA SER A 153 3.21 1.01 18.52
C SER A 153 1.74 0.67 18.78
N ALA A 154 0.93 1.69 19.08
CA ALA A 154 -0.51 1.51 19.29
C ALA A 154 -1.19 1.12 17.98
N TRP A 155 -0.84 1.77 16.87
CA TRP A 155 -1.33 1.44 15.54
C TRP A 155 -1.02 -0.01 15.18
N LEU A 156 0.19 -0.50 15.46
CA LEU A 156 0.56 -1.88 15.16
C LEU A 156 -0.25 -2.89 15.98
N ALA A 157 -0.55 -2.59 17.24
CA ALA A 157 -1.40 -3.43 18.08
C ALA A 157 -2.83 -3.54 17.52
N ASP A 158 -3.39 -2.42 17.08
CA ASP A 158 -4.72 -2.37 16.47
C ASP A 158 -4.75 -3.00 15.08
N ALA A 159 -3.72 -2.76 14.26
CA ALA A 159 -3.59 -3.39 12.95
C ALA A 159 -3.53 -4.91 13.09
N ARG A 160 -2.76 -5.43 14.07
CA ARG A 160 -2.77 -6.86 14.41
C ARG A 160 -4.16 -7.33 14.83
N ALA A 161 -4.91 -6.51 15.58
CA ALA A 161 -6.28 -6.87 15.97
C ALA A 161 -7.18 -7.06 14.76
N VAL A 162 -7.18 -6.10 13.82
CA VAL A 162 -7.96 -6.20 12.57
C VAL A 162 -7.52 -7.42 11.77
N LEU A 163 -6.21 -7.64 11.63
CA LEU A 163 -5.62 -8.73 10.86
C LEU A 163 -5.91 -10.13 11.44
N ARG A 164 -6.20 -10.28 12.74
CA ARG A 164 -6.63 -11.57 13.32
C ARG A 164 -7.92 -12.11 12.69
N HIS A 165 -8.71 -11.24 12.07
CA HIS A 165 -9.92 -11.62 11.36
C HIS A 165 -9.68 -12.07 9.93
N ALA A 166 -8.45 -12.02 9.41
CA ALA A 166 -8.12 -12.58 8.12
C ALA A 166 -8.16 -14.12 8.20
N LEU A 167 -9.11 -14.74 7.50
CA LEU A 167 -9.29 -16.20 7.44
C LEU A 167 -8.38 -16.86 6.40
N GLY A 168 -7.25 -16.22 6.08
CA GLY A 168 -6.25 -16.60 5.08
C GLY A 168 -5.17 -15.51 4.99
N CYS A 169 -4.23 -15.62 4.05
CA CYS A 169 -3.20 -14.59 3.85
C CYS A 169 -3.68 -13.46 2.94
N PRO A 170 -3.83 -12.21 3.44
CA PRO A 170 -4.21 -11.09 2.62
C PRO A 170 -3.13 -10.77 1.58
N PRO A 171 -3.48 -10.57 0.30
CA PRO A 171 -2.53 -10.22 -0.75
C PRO A 171 -2.14 -8.74 -0.68
N PHE A 172 -1.86 -8.23 0.52
CA PHE A 172 -1.30 -6.90 0.69
C PHE A 172 -0.11 -6.91 1.64
N VAL A 173 0.86 -6.06 1.31
CA VAL A 173 2.07 -5.85 2.11
C VAL A 173 1.98 -4.50 2.82
N LEU A 174 2.58 -4.43 4.01
CA LEU A 174 2.68 -3.20 4.77
C LEU A 174 4.12 -2.70 4.67
N ASN A 175 4.34 -1.56 4.02
CA ASN A 175 5.64 -0.89 4.02
C ASN A 175 5.64 0.26 5.02
N PHE A 176 6.63 0.31 5.90
CA PHE A 176 6.80 1.39 6.87
C PHE A 176 8.02 2.24 6.52
N ARG A 177 7.84 3.55 6.48
CA ARG A 177 8.93 4.53 6.26
C ARG A 177 8.88 5.61 7.32
N PHE A 178 10.01 5.87 7.96
CA PHE A 178 10.11 6.88 9.03
C PHE A 178 10.57 8.20 8.42
N VAL A 179 9.79 9.26 8.62
CA VAL A 179 10.02 10.56 7.97
C VAL A 179 10.10 11.67 9.02
N GLY A 180 11.16 12.47 8.93
CA GLY A 180 11.37 13.65 9.76
C GLY A 180 10.30 14.72 9.54
N GLU A 181 10.18 15.62 10.51
CA GLU A 181 9.26 16.76 10.45
C GLU A 181 9.59 17.70 9.29
N SER A 182 8.55 18.27 8.67
CA SER A 182 8.65 19.29 7.64
C SER A 182 7.84 20.53 8.04
N ASP A 183 8.31 21.69 7.60
CA ASP A 183 7.60 22.98 7.69
C ASP A 183 6.69 23.24 6.48
N ALA A 184 6.74 22.39 5.45
CA ALA A 184 5.88 22.52 4.28
C ALA A 184 4.40 22.25 4.67
N PRO A 185 3.45 23.17 4.40
CA PRO A 185 2.12 23.12 5.00
C PRO A 185 1.27 21.87 4.68
N LEU A 186 1.41 21.30 3.49
CA LEU A 186 0.70 20.08 3.08
C LEU A 186 1.59 18.83 3.01
N ALA A 187 2.86 18.90 3.44
CA ALA A 187 3.68 17.71 3.55
C ALA A 187 3.06 16.72 4.55
N LEU A 188 3.20 15.41 4.28
CA LEU A 188 2.72 14.37 5.18
C LEU A 188 3.23 14.55 6.62
N SER A 189 4.49 14.99 6.74
CA SER A 189 5.17 15.29 8.01
C SER A 189 5.05 16.76 8.46
N SER A 190 4.09 17.53 7.93
CA SER A 190 3.90 18.93 8.34
C SER A 190 3.67 19.05 9.85
N GLY A 191 4.62 19.69 10.56
CA GLY A 191 4.56 19.93 12.00
C GLY A 191 4.67 18.68 12.90
N ARG A 192 5.10 17.53 12.36
CA ARG A 192 5.36 16.31 13.15
C ARG A 192 6.24 15.30 12.42
N GLN A 193 7.02 14.54 13.18
CA GLN A 193 7.61 13.29 12.69
C GLN A 193 6.52 12.26 12.45
N VAL A 194 6.66 11.46 11.40
CA VAL A 194 5.63 10.50 10.98
C VAL A 194 6.22 9.14 10.64
N VAL A 195 5.37 8.11 10.76
CA VAL A 195 5.56 6.86 10.02
C VAL A 195 4.59 6.88 8.85
N ALA A 196 5.12 6.86 7.64
CA ALA A 196 4.35 6.60 6.42
C ALA A 196 4.13 5.08 6.32
N ILE A 197 2.85 4.71 6.28
CA ILE A 197 2.39 3.34 6.25
C ILE A 197 1.73 3.13 4.90
N GLU A 198 2.39 2.38 4.03
CA GLU A 198 1.87 1.97 2.75
C GLU A 198 1.23 0.59 2.87
N MET A 199 -0.05 0.50 2.54
CA MET A 199 -0.82 -0.71 2.35
C MET A 199 -0.90 -0.99 0.85
N SER A 200 -0.02 -1.86 0.35
CA SER A 200 0.06 -2.18 -1.07
C SER A 200 -0.73 -3.45 -1.37
N THR A 201 -1.87 -3.32 -2.05
CA THR A 201 -2.72 -4.45 -2.43
C THR A 201 -2.34 -5.00 -3.79
N LEU A 202 -2.24 -6.33 -3.89
CA LEU A 202 -2.12 -7.05 -5.15
C LEU A 202 -3.51 -7.43 -5.67
N SER A 203 -3.76 -7.10 -6.92
CA SER A 203 -5.02 -7.39 -7.63
C SER A 203 -4.73 -7.85 -9.07
N SER A 204 -5.72 -8.40 -9.76
CA SER A 204 -5.60 -8.71 -11.20
C SER A 204 -6.22 -7.58 -12.03
N HIS A 205 -5.68 -7.35 -13.24
CA HIS A 205 -6.28 -6.40 -14.21
C HIS A 205 -7.73 -6.78 -14.58
N ARG A 206 -8.09 -8.07 -14.43
CA ARG A 206 -9.46 -8.58 -14.56
C ARG A 206 -10.38 -8.00 -13.49
N ALA A 207 -9.94 -7.93 -12.23
CA ALA A 207 -10.74 -7.40 -11.13
C ALA A 207 -11.14 -5.94 -11.34
N GLU A 208 -10.21 -5.11 -11.82
CA GLU A 208 -10.50 -3.70 -12.13
C GLU A 208 -11.51 -3.56 -13.28
N ARG A 209 -11.31 -4.31 -14.38
CA ARG A 209 -12.21 -4.26 -15.54
C ARG A 209 -13.62 -4.73 -15.21
N ASP A 210 -13.73 -5.80 -14.41
CA ASP A 210 -15.00 -6.45 -14.12
C ASP A 210 -15.69 -5.86 -12.88
N GLY A 211 -15.08 -4.84 -12.25
CA GLY A 211 -15.63 -4.15 -11.08
C GLY A 211 -15.77 -5.08 -9.88
N LEU A 212 -14.68 -5.74 -9.52
CA LEU A 212 -14.65 -6.72 -8.44
C LEU A 212 -13.87 -6.19 -7.25
N HIS A 213 -14.29 -6.60 -6.05
CA HIS A 213 -13.55 -6.27 -4.84
C HIS A 213 -12.16 -6.87 -4.84
N VAL A 214 -11.21 -6.10 -4.32
CA VAL A 214 -9.90 -6.62 -3.95
C VAL A 214 -10.09 -7.67 -2.85
N LYS A 215 -9.33 -8.75 -2.90
CA LYS A 215 -9.38 -9.79 -1.88
C LYS A 215 -8.99 -9.22 -0.50
N PHE A 216 -9.72 -9.58 0.55
CA PHE A 216 -9.63 -8.98 1.89
C PHE A 216 -9.95 -7.49 1.92
N THR A 217 -10.81 -6.98 1.02
CA THR A 217 -11.19 -5.55 0.99
C THR A 217 -11.72 -5.08 2.33
N ARG A 218 -12.46 -5.92 3.08
CA ARG A 218 -12.99 -5.54 4.39
C ARG A 218 -11.89 -5.23 5.40
N ILE A 219 -10.82 -6.04 5.41
CA ILE A 219 -9.68 -5.86 6.32
C ILE A 219 -8.91 -4.61 5.91
N HIS A 220 -8.68 -4.44 4.61
CA HIS A 220 -7.96 -3.30 4.07
C HIS A 220 -8.71 -1.98 4.34
N ASP A 221 -10.03 -1.93 4.12
CA ASP A 221 -10.83 -0.74 4.34
C ASP A 221 -10.98 -0.37 5.81
N GLU A 222 -11.04 -1.37 6.71
CA GLU A 222 -11.01 -1.15 8.15
C GLU A 222 -9.66 -0.57 8.58
N LEU A 223 -8.55 -1.11 8.07
CA LEU A 223 -7.21 -0.59 8.33
C LEU A 223 -7.04 0.84 7.82
N LEU A 224 -7.51 1.16 6.61
CA LEU A 224 -7.43 2.52 6.05
C LEU A 224 -8.21 3.52 6.88
N GLN A 225 -9.48 3.22 7.22
CA GLN A 225 -10.32 4.11 8.01
C GLN A 225 -9.78 4.29 9.43
N MET A 226 -9.32 3.21 10.06
CA MET A 226 -8.65 3.27 11.36
C MET A 226 -7.40 4.14 11.30
N THR A 227 -6.51 3.90 10.33
CA THR A 227 -5.27 4.66 10.17
C THR A 227 -5.54 6.14 9.96
N MET A 228 -6.52 6.48 9.12
CA MET A 228 -6.86 7.87 8.82
C MET A 228 -7.54 8.55 10.01
N CYS A 229 -8.58 7.95 10.57
CA CYS A 229 -9.48 8.65 11.50
C CYS A 229 -9.14 8.45 12.98
N LYS A 230 -8.68 7.26 13.40
CA LYS A 230 -8.25 7.03 14.79
C LYS A 230 -6.88 7.65 15.06
N TYR A 231 -5.97 7.57 14.10
CA TYR A 231 -4.57 7.99 14.26
C TYR A 231 -4.24 9.31 13.54
N GLY A 232 -5.25 9.98 12.99
CA GLY A 232 -5.05 11.20 12.22
C GLY A 232 -4.08 11.02 11.04
N GLY A 233 -4.11 9.85 10.40
CA GLY A 233 -3.21 9.47 9.31
C GLY A 233 -3.48 10.31 8.07
N ARG A 234 -2.47 11.01 7.57
CA ARG A 234 -2.58 11.86 6.37
C ARG A 234 -2.35 11.02 5.11
N PRO A 235 -3.31 10.89 4.19
CA PRO A 235 -3.11 10.13 2.97
C PRO A 235 -2.10 10.80 2.03
N ALA A 236 -1.25 10.02 1.38
CA ALA A 236 -0.27 10.51 0.42
C ALA A 236 -0.96 11.12 -0.81
N TRP A 237 -0.73 12.41 -1.06
CA TRP A 237 -1.34 13.15 -2.18
C TRP A 237 -1.14 12.48 -3.56
N ALA A 238 -0.02 11.78 -3.76
CA ALA A 238 0.31 11.13 -5.04
C ALA A 238 -0.50 9.85 -5.30
N TYR A 239 -0.97 9.16 -4.26
CA TYR A 239 -1.60 7.84 -4.36
C TYR A 239 -3.01 7.79 -3.75
N ALA A 240 -3.45 8.85 -3.08
CA ALA A 240 -4.75 8.89 -2.42
C ALA A 240 -5.90 8.76 -3.43
N SER A 241 -6.72 7.74 -3.23
CA SER A 241 -7.99 7.58 -3.95
C SER A 241 -9.02 8.60 -3.50
N ASN A 242 -10.06 8.79 -4.31
CA ASN A 242 -11.18 9.67 -4.00
C ASN A 242 -11.79 9.33 -2.61
N ARG A 243 -11.96 8.05 -2.28
CA ARG A 243 -12.47 7.68 -0.95
C ARG A 243 -11.61 8.16 0.22
N LEU A 244 -10.27 8.25 0.08
CA LEU A 244 -9.40 8.77 1.14
C LEU A 244 -9.44 10.30 1.21
N LEU A 245 -9.63 10.98 0.08
CA LEU A 245 -9.65 12.45 0.04
C LEU A 245 -10.99 13.05 0.49
N ARG A 246 -12.12 12.38 0.17
CA ARG A 246 -13.48 12.86 0.42
C ARG A 246 -14.44 11.86 1.05
N GLY A 247 -14.14 10.57 1.01
CA GLY A 247 -15.06 9.51 1.42
C GLY A 247 -14.91 9.03 2.86
N ALA A 248 -13.78 9.32 3.51
CA ALA A 248 -13.52 8.89 4.87
C ALA A 248 -14.47 9.57 5.88
N PRO A 249 -14.78 8.91 7.02
CA PRO A 249 -15.58 9.51 8.09
C PRO A 249 -14.97 10.80 8.67
N CYS A 250 -13.66 10.98 8.53
CA CYS A 250 -12.91 12.16 8.95
C CYS A 250 -12.49 13.00 7.74
N ALA A 251 -12.57 14.33 7.85
CA ALA A 251 -12.21 15.23 6.76
C ALA A 251 -10.69 15.43 6.68
N LEU A 252 -10.12 15.28 5.47
CA LEU A 252 -8.69 15.45 5.21
C LEU A 252 -8.14 16.79 5.70
N ARG A 253 -8.89 17.88 5.49
CA ARG A 253 -8.50 19.24 5.93
C ARG A 253 -8.22 19.29 7.43
N ASP A 254 -8.97 18.55 8.23
CA ASP A 254 -8.85 18.57 9.70
C ASP A 254 -7.55 17.90 10.15
N LEU A 255 -7.03 16.94 9.38
CA LEU A 255 -5.76 16.24 9.64
C LEU A 255 -4.53 17.16 9.52
N TYR A 256 -4.68 18.29 8.83
CA TYR A 256 -3.63 19.30 8.65
C TYR A 256 -3.83 20.53 9.55
N SER A 257 -5.04 20.74 10.08
CA SER A 257 -5.35 21.82 11.02
C SER A 257 -4.83 23.18 10.52
N ALA A 258 -4.04 23.92 11.32
CA ALA A 258 -3.53 25.24 10.97
C ALA A 258 -2.65 25.27 9.71
N SER A 259 -1.90 24.20 9.42
CA SER A 259 -1.07 24.12 8.21
C SER A 259 -1.91 24.15 6.94
N PHE A 260 -3.15 23.64 6.98
CA PHE A 260 -4.03 23.73 5.82
C PHE A 260 -4.44 25.19 5.53
N GLU A 261 -4.73 25.98 6.57
CA GLU A 261 -5.07 27.39 6.41
C GLU A 261 -3.89 28.20 5.88
N GLN A 262 -2.68 27.94 6.40
CA GLN A 262 -1.45 28.54 5.89
C GLN A 262 -1.27 28.24 4.39
N PHE A 263 -1.56 27.01 3.95
CA PHE A 263 -1.54 26.68 2.53
C PHE A 263 -2.56 27.50 1.73
N LEU A 264 -3.79 27.66 2.23
CA LEU A 264 -4.84 28.42 1.53
C LEU A 264 -4.48 29.90 1.39
N GLU A 265 -3.86 30.50 2.40
CA GLU A 265 -3.37 31.88 2.37
C GLU A 265 -2.27 32.07 1.32
N LEU A 266 -1.27 31.17 1.31
CA LEU A 266 -0.20 31.18 0.32
C LEU A 266 -0.77 30.98 -1.09
N ARG A 267 -1.67 30.01 -1.27
CA ARG A 267 -2.33 29.76 -2.56
C ARG A 267 -3.09 31.00 -3.05
N ALA A 268 -3.88 31.65 -2.19
CA ALA A 268 -4.62 32.85 -2.57
C ALA A 268 -3.71 34.02 -2.98
N THR A 269 -2.49 34.07 -2.41
CA THR A 269 -1.47 35.06 -2.77
C THR A 269 -0.86 34.78 -4.14
N TYR A 270 -0.53 33.52 -4.44
CA TYR A 270 0.19 33.14 -5.67
C TYR A 270 -0.71 32.77 -6.85
N ASP A 271 -1.94 32.33 -6.61
CA ASP A 271 -2.94 31.95 -7.63
C ASP A 271 -4.32 32.56 -7.31
N PRO A 272 -4.45 33.90 -7.33
CA PRO A 272 -5.71 34.58 -6.99
C PRO A 272 -6.84 34.30 -8.00
N ALA A 273 -6.52 33.83 -9.20
CA ALA A 273 -7.48 33.48 -10.23
C ALA A 273 -7.86 31.98 -10.21
N GLU A 274 -7.31 31.21 -9.26
CA GLU A 274 -7.54 29.76 -9.11
C GLU A 274 -7.26 28.94 -10.37
N LEU A 275 -6.27 29.35 -11.18
CA LEU A 275 -5.90 28.69 -12.44
C LEU A 275 -5.37 27.27 -12.22
N PHE A 276 -4.76 27.00 -11.06
CA PHE A 276 -4.15 25.73 -10.71
C PHE A 276 -4.97 24.94 -9.70
N LEU A 277 -6.26 25.27 -9.51
CA LEU A 277 -7.13 24.63 -8.54
C LEU A 277 -8.00 23.54 -9.19
N PRO A 278 -7.63 22.24 -9.09
CA PRO A 278 -8.42 21.17 -9.69
C PRO A 278 -9.73 20.94 -8.90
N PRO A 279 -10.81 20.46 -9.57
CA PRO A 279 -12.09 20.19 -8.93
C PRO A 279 -12.00 19.29 -7.68
N LEU A 280 -11.16 18.25 -7.72
CA LEU A 280 -10.96 17.35 -6.59
C LEU A 280 -10.39 18.08 -5.36
N PHE A 281 -9.46 19.02 -5.55
CA PHE A 281 -8.90 19.78 -4.43
C PHE A 281 -9.90 20.83 -3.93
N GLN A 282 -10.77 21.38 -4.80
CA GLN A 282 -11.90 22.20 -4.34
C GLN A 282 -12.80 21.42 -3.38
N ASP A 283 -13.10 20.16 -3.69
CA ASP A 283 -13.91 19.30 -2.83
C ASP A 283 -13.26 19.12 -1.45
N VAL A 284 -11.93 18.95 -1.40
CA VAL A 284 -11.18 18.89 -0.12
C VAL A 284 -11.29 20.21 0.65
N ILE A 285 -11.09 21.36 -0.01
CA ILE A 285 -11.19 22.69 0.62
C ILE A 285 -12.59 22.89 1.21
N TYR A 286 -13.62 22.62 0.42
CA TYR A 286 -15.02 22.83 0.80
C TYR A 286 -15.62 21.69 1.61
N ARG A 287 -14.82 20.68 1.98
CA ARG A 287 -15.25 19.49 2.72
C ARG A 287 -16.46 18.80 2.08
N ARG A 288 -16.48 18.72 0.75
CA ARG A 288 -17.55 18.02 0.04
C ARG A 288 -17.34 16.52 0.22
N GLY A 289 -18.37 15.83 0.74
CA GLY A 289 -18.35 14.39 0.99
C GLY A 289 -18.25 13.55 -0.30
N PRO A 290 -18.23 12.21 -0.24
CA PRO A 290 -18.10 11.34 -1.41
C PRO A 290 -19.28 11.47 -2.38
N VAL A 291 -19.08 11.08 -3.65
CA VAL A 291 -20.21 10.84 -4.56
C VAL A 291 -20.67 9.41 -4.33
N TYR A 292 -21.90 9.25 -3.83
CA TYR A 292 -22.52 7.95 -3.67
C TYR A 292 -23.25 7.53 -4.93
N TYR A 293 -22.97 6.32 -5.40
CA TYR A 293 -23.65 5.66 -6.50
C TYR A 293 -23.48 4.14 -6.35
N PRO A 294 -24.32 3.31 -7.00
CA PRO A 294 -24.19 1.86 -6.91
C PRO A 294 -22.79 1.37 -7.31
N GLY A 295 -22.13 0.63 -6.43
CA GLY A 295 -20.75 0.15 -6.63
C GLY A 295 -19.64 1.18 -6.40
N CYS A 296 -19.92 2.35 -5.80
CA CYS A 296 -18.87 3.36 -5.56
C CYS A 296 -17.73 2.87 -4.65
N ALA A 297 -17.98 1.90 -3.75
CA ALA A 297 -16.95 1.39 -2.85
C ALA A 297 -15.96 0.48 -3.60
N VAL A 298 -16.48 -0.36 -4.51
CA VAL A 298 -15.67 -1.20 -5.41
C VAL A 298 -14.73 -0.36 -6.26
N ARG A 299 -15.19 0.80 -6.72
CA ARG A 299 -14.41 1.75 -7.52
C ARG A 299 -13.50 2.66 -6.70
N LEU A 300 -13.44 2.47 -5.39
CA LEU A 300 -12.62 3.26 -4.47
C LEU A 300 -13.00 4.76 -4.43
N ASP A 301 -14.25 5.10 -4.77
CA ASP A 301 -14.77 6.47 -4.75
C ASP A 301 -15.43 6.85 -3.41
N CYS A 302 -15.90 5.85 -2.66
CA CYS A 302 -16.53 6.02 -1.37
C CYS A 302 -16.11 4.91 -0.40
N PHE A 303 -16.28 5.13 0.91
CA PHE A 303 -16.49 4.02 1.86
C PHE A 303 -17.99 3.73 1.92
N CYS A 304 -18.36 2.46 2.12
CA CYS A 304 -19.76 2.07 2.06
C CYS A 304 -20.57 2.68 3.22
N THR A 305 -21.85 2.91 2.96
CA THR A 305 -22.83 3.32 3.99
C THR A 305 -24.15 2.58 3.82
N THR A 306 -24.44 2.12 2.61
CA THR A 306 -25.51 1.19 2.25
C THR A 306 -24.95 0.04 1.41
N ASP A 307 -25.70 -1.06 1.31
CA ASP A 307 -25.28 -2.27 0.58
C ASP A 307 -25.08 -1.99 -0.92
N ASP A 308 -25.90 -1.13 -1.52
CA ASP A 308 -25.78 -0.74 -2.93
C ASP A 308 -24.40 -0.17 -3.29
N HIS A 309 -23.68 0.44 -2.33
CA HIS A 309 -22.32 0.95 -2.55
C HIS A 309 -21.29 -0.16 -2.74
N CYS A 310 -21.52 -1.33 -2.13
CA CYS A 310 -20.64 -2.49 -2.22
C CYS A 310 -20.83 -3.28 -3.52
N GLY A 311 -21.94 -3.09 -4.23
CA GLY A 311 -22.21 -3.84 -5.45
C GLY A 311 -22.61 -5.30 -5.17
N PRO A 312 -22.66 -6.14 -6.23
CA PRO A 312 -23.17 -7.50 -6.13
C PRO A 312 -22.42 -8.38 -5.12
N ASP A 313 -23.15 -9.29 -4.49
CA ASP A 313 -22.63 -10.30 -3.56
C ASP A 313 -21.91 -9.75 -2.32
N HIS A 314 -22.03 -8.44 -2.03
CA HIS A 314 -21.44 -7.80 -0.85
C HIS A 314 -22.45 -6.90 -0.15
N GLU A 315 -22.31 -6.79 1.15
CA GLU A 315 -23.13 -5.94 2.02
C GLU A 315 -22.25 -4.99 2.85
N CYS A 316 -22.82 -3.85 3.24
CA CYS A 316 -22.12 -2.82 3.99
C CYS A 316 -22.28 -3.04 5.50
N VAL A 317 -21.30 -3.74 6.08
CA VAL A 317 -21.33 -4.17 7.48
C VAL A 317 -20.39 -3.32 8.34
N PRO A 318 -20.60 -3.29 9.67
CA PRO A 318 -19.59 -2.79 10.60
C PRO A 318 -18.27 -3.57 10.47
N GLY A 319 -17.13 -2.88 10.64
CA GLY A 319 -15.82 -3.50 10.80
C GLY A 319 -15.76 -4.42 12.03
N ASN A 320 -14.79 -5.34 12.03
CA ASN A 320 -14.73 -6.39 13.05
C ASN A 320 -14.20 -5.89 14.39
N GLU A 321 -13.18 -5.05 14.38
CA GLU A 321 -12.56 -4.48 15.59
C GLU A 321 -13.01 -3.04 15.82
N PHE A 322 -13.34 -2.32 14.74
CA PHE A 322 -13.81 -0.94 14.75
C PHE A 322 -15.18 -0.81 14.08
N PRO A 323 -16.29 -1.16 14.77
CA PRO A 323 -17.63 -1.18 14.20
C PRO A 323 -18.13 0.17 13.67
N GLN A 324 -17.52 1.28 14.10
CA GLN A 324 -17.80 2.62 13.57
C GLN A 324 -17.33 2.81 12.12
N TYR A 325 -16.38 1.98 11.65
CA TYR A 325 -15.91 1.99 10.27
C TYR A 325 -16.65 0.92 9.49
N ARG A 326 -17.39 1.34 8.46
CA ARG A 326 -18.18 0.44 7.63
C ARG A 326 -17.30 -0.14 6.52
N VAL A 327 -17.51 -1.40 6.19
CA VAL A 327 -16.72 -2.14 5.21
C VAL A 327 -17.63 -2.99 4.34
N CYS A 328 -17.23 -3.20 3.08
CA CYS A 328 -17.89 -4.15 2.21
C CYS A 328 -17.42 -5.56 2.56
N ALA A 329 -18.35 -6.42 2.97
CA ALA A 329 -18.08 -7.83 3.21
C ALA A 329 -18.92 -8.71 2.28
N PRO A 330 -18.43 -9.88 1.88
CA PRO A 330 -19.21 -10.82 1.09
C PRO A 330 -20.50 -11.19 1.84
N VAL A 331 -21.61 -11.24 1.11
CA VAL A 331 -22.86 -11.81 1.64
C VAL A 331 -22.58 -13.28 1.93
N THR A 332 -22.63 -13.66 3.20
CA THR A 332 -22.39 -15.06 3.59
C THR A 332 -23.55 -15.92 3.10
N ASP A 333 -23.29 -16.75 2.09
CA ASP A 333 -24.16 -17.87 1.77
C ASP A 333 -24.04 -18.89 2.90
N LYS A 334 -24.94 -18.79 3.90
CA LYS A 334 -24.98 -19.68 5.07
C LYS A 334 -25.05 -21.17 4.67
N SER A 335 -25.40 -21.50 3.43
CA SER A 335 -25.42 -22.88 2.93
C SER A 335 -24.05 -23.46 2.54
N LYS A 336 -23.01 -22.62 2.37
CA LYS A 336 -21.68 -23.05 1.88
C LYS A 336 -20.61 -23.19 2.96
N PHE A 337 -20.96 -22.91 4.22
CA PHE A 337 -20.02 -22.87 5.34
C PHE A 337 -20.23 -24.00 6.37
N GLU A 338 -21.15 -24.93 6.13
CA GLU A 338 -21.14 -26.22 6.82
C GLU A 338 -20.11 -27.15 6.16
N LEU A 339 -18.91 -27.19 6.73
CA LEU A 339 -17.98 -28.32 6.64
C LEU A 339 -17.50 -28.68 8.04
#